data_AF-A0A2U1Q5T3-F1
#
_entry.id   AF-A0A2U1Q5T3-F1
#
_cell.length_a   1.000
_cell.length_b   1.000
_cell.length_c   1.000
_cell.angle_alpha   90.00
_cell.angle_beta   90.00
_cell.angle_gamma   90.00
#
_symmetry.space_group_name_H-M   'P 1'
#
loop_
_entity.id
_entity.type
_entity.pdbx_description
1 polymer ?
#
loop_
_entity_poly.entity_id
_entity_poly.type
_entity_poly.pdbx_seq_one_letter_code
_entity_poly.pdbx_strand_id
1 'polypeptide(L)' 'MACAQTGSGKTATFCFPIISGIMKGQFGQRPPRGTRTVFPLALILSFTRELSSQIDEEAQKFSY' A
#
# COMPACT_ATOMS: atom_id res chain seq x y z
N MET A 1 -6.67 9.58 -12.87
CA MET A 1 -5.34 10.20 -12.90
C MET A 1 -5.40 11.46 -12.04
N ALA A 2 -4.70 11.49 -10.91
CA ALA A 2 -4.64 12.68 -10.04
C ALA A 2 -3.29 13.36 -10.28
N CYS A 3 -3.31 14.65 -10.61
CA CYS A 3 -2.09 15.43 -10.84
C CYS A 3 -1.96 16.46 -9.72
N ALA A 4 -0.88 16.39 -8.96
CA ALA A 4 -0.59 17.34 -7.91
C ALA A 4 0.93 17.45 -7.70
N GLN A 5 1.41 18.58 -7.19
CA GLN A 5 2.84 18.81 -6.94
C GLN A 5 3.39 17.92 -5.83
N THR A 6 4.69 17.64 -5.81
CA THR A 6 5.35 16.97 -4.67
C THR A 6 5.09 17.74 -3.37
N GLY A 7 4.88 17.02 -2.27
CA GLY A 7 4.53 17.63 -0.96
C GLY A 7 3.03 17.92 -0.76
N SER A 8 2.16 17.66 -1.74
CA SER A 8 0.70 17.88 -1.62
C SER A 8 -0.08 16.75 -0.92
N GLY A 9 0.60 15.77 -0.32
CA GLY A 9 -0.06 14.67 0.41
C GLY A 9 -0.58 13.51 -0.46
N LYS A 10 -0.16 13.40 -1.74
CA LYS A 10 -0.60 12.33 -2.66
C LYS A 10 -0.46 10.91 -2.09
N THR A 11 0.58 10.66 -1.29
CA THR A 11 0.82 9.36 -0.66
C THR A 11 -0.31 8.98 0.30
N ALA A 12 -0.65 9.88 1.22
CA ALA A 12 -1.77 9.68 2.13
C ALA A 12 -3.10 9.51 1.40
N THR A 13 -3.31 10.24 0.30
CA THR A 13 -4.54 10.17 -0.51
C THR A 13 -4.85 8.76 -1.02
N PHE A 14 -3.84 7.99 -1.42
CA PHE A 14 -4.08 6.58 -1.80
C PHE A 14 -3.89 5.61 -0.63
N CYS A 15 -2.98 5.87 0.32
CA CYS A 15 -2.73 4.95 1.43
C CYS A 15 -3.95 4.79 2.35
N PHE A 16 -4.61 5.87 2.75
CA PHE A 16 -5.73 5.79 3.69
C PHE A 16 -6.92 4.96 3.18
N PRO A 17 -7.44 5.17 1.96
CA PRO A 17 -8.53 4.32 1.47
C PRO A 17 -8.09 2.86 1.26
N ILE A 18 -6.83 2.60 0.86
CA ILE A 18 -6.29 1.24 0.71
C ILE A 18 -6.24 0.54 2.07
N ILE A 19 -5.60 1.15 3.07
CA ILE A 19 -5.46 0.58 4.42
C ILE A 19 -6.85 0.40 5.07
N SER A 20 -7.73 1.39 4.97
CA SER A 20 -9.10 1.29 5.49
C SER A 20 -9.89 0.15 4.83
N GLY A 21 -9.74 -0.02 3.52
CA GLY A 21 -10.34 -1.14 2.78
C GLY A 21 -9.79 -2.49 3.24
N ILE A 22 -8.48 -2.56 3.54
CA ILE A 22 -7.85 -3.76 4.11
C ILE A 22 -8.38 -4.05 5.51
N MET A 23 -8.48 -3.06 6.38
CA MET A 23 -8.97 -3.28 7.75
C MET A 23 -10.44 -3.72 7.79
N LYS A 24 -11.27 -3.25 6.85
CA LYS A 24 -12.69 -3.59 6.76
C LYS A 24 -12.97 -4.86 5.95
N GLY A 25 -12.05 -5.26 5.08
CA GLY A 25 -12.24 -6.37 4.15
C GLY A 25 -12.13 -7.74 4.84
N GLN A 26 -13.05 -8.65 4.50
CA GLN A 26 -12.88 -10.07 4.79
C GLN A 26 -12.08 -10.72 3.64
N PHE A 27 -10.76 -10.72 3.75
CA PHE A 27 -9.92 -11.43 2.78
C PHE A 27 -10.10 -12.94 2.95
N GLY A 28 -10.38 -13.63 1.84
CA GLY A 28 -10.60 -15.07 1.81
C GLY A 28 -9.43 -15.87 2.40
N GLN A 29 -9.72 -17.14 2.73
CA GLN A 29 -8.77 -18.09 3.32
C GLN A 29 -7.41 -18.02 2.61
N ARG A 30 -6.38 -17.61 3.34
CA ARG A 30 -5.00 -17.61 2.85
C ARG A 30 -4.64 -19.04 2.43
N PRO A 31 -3.96 -19.23 1.28
CA PRO A 31 -3.59 -20.56 0.83
C PRO A 31 -2.77 -21.29 1.91
N PRO A 32 -2.81 -22.63 1.92
CA PRO A 32 -2.17 -23.44 2.96
C PRO A 32 -0.70 -23.04 3.17
N ARG A 33 -0.32 -22.85 4.44
CA ARG A 33 1.06 -22.57 4.85
C ARG A 33 1.97 -23.68 4.28
N GLY A 34 2.84 -23.31 3.33
CA GLY A 34 3.74 -24.26 2.66
C GLY A 34 4.11 -23.83 1.24
N THR A 35 3.29 -23.03 0.58
CA THR A 35 3.65 -22.41 -0.70
C THR A 35 4.47 -21.15 -0.44
N ARG A 36 5.65 -21.01 -1.07
CA ARG A 36 6.47 -19.77 -1.05
C ARG A 36 5.78 -18.56 -1.70
N THR A 37 4.60 -18.75 -2.28
CA THR A 37 3.82 -17.72 -2.95
C THR A 37 3.14 -16.80 -1.94
N VAL A 38 3.38 -15.50 -2.07
CA VAL A 38 2.67 -14.45 -1.33
C VAL A 38 1.56 -13.85 -2.19
N PHE A 39 0.46 -13.45 -1.53
CA PHE A 39 -0.70 -12.83 -2.18
C PHE A 39 -0.92 -11.44 -1.56
N PRO A 40 -0.27 -10.39 -2.08
CA PRO A 40 -0.40 -9.04 -1.53
C PRO A 40 -1.83 -8.53 -1.70
N LEU A 41 -2.33 -7.84 -0.67
CA LEU A 41 -3.69 -7.26 -0.67
C LEU A 41 -3.77 -5.94 -1.46
N ALA A 42 -2.63 -5.26 -1.61
CA ALA A 42 -2.47 -4.06 -2.40
C ALA A 42 -1.07 -4.01 -3.02
N LEU A 43 -0.94 -3.38 -4.18
CA LEU A 43 0.32 -3.15 -4.89
C LEU A 43 0.40 -1.68 -5.29
N ILE A 44 1.49 -1.01 -4.88
CA ILE A 44 1.80 0.36 -5.28
C ILE A 44 3.07 0.31 -6.14
N LEU A 45 2.99 0.88 -7.34
CA LEU A 45 4.13 0.94 -8.27
C LEU A 45 4.69 2.37 -8.30
N SER A 46 6.01 2.50 -8.27
CA SER A 46 6.73 3.76 -8.46
C SER A 46 7.84 3.58 -9.49
N PHE A 47 8.28 4.70 -10.09
CA PHE A 47 9.26 4.68 -11.18
C PHE A 47 10.72 4.55 -10.72
N THR A 48 11.00 4.86 -9.44
CA THR A 48 12.32 4.74 -8.82
C THR A 48 12.24 4.04 -7.47
N ARG A 49 13.39 3.49 -7.05
CA ARG A 49 13.57 2.86 -5.73
C ARG A 49 13.42 3.87 -4.60
N GLU A 50 13.98 5.06 -4.77
CA GLU A 50 13.94 6.13 -3.77
C GLU A 50 12.50 6.55 -3.49
N LEU A 51 11.68 6.66 -4.54
CA LEU A 51 10.26 6.95 -4.37
C LEU A 51 9.50 5.76 -3.76
N SER A 52 9.86 4.51 -4.08
CA SER A 52 9.28 3.33 -3.41
C SER A 52 9.52 3.39 -1.90
N SER A 53 10.76 3.65 -1.48
CA SER A 53 11.14 3.74 -0.08
C SER A 53 10.41 4.87 0.65
N GLN A 54 10.30 6.05 0.04
CA GLN A 54 9.52 7.16 0.61
C GLN A 54 8.04 6.80 0.81
N ILE A 55 7.43 6.11 -0.17
CA ILE A 55 6.04 5.66 -0.06
C ILE A 55 5.91 4.61 1.05
N ASP A 56 6.84 3.67 1.16
CA ASP A 56 6.84 2.62 2.19
C ASP A 56 6.96 3.22 3.61
N GLU A 57 7.91 4.14 3.83
CA GLU A 57 8.07 4.82 5.12
C GLU A 57 6.82 5.60 5.54
N GLU A 58 6.15 6.29 4.61
CA GLU A 58 4.89 6.97 4.89
C GLU A 58 3.74 5.98 5.15
N ALA A 59 3.64 4.91 4.37
CA ALA A 59 2.62 3.89 4.55
C ALA A 59 2.75 3.19 5.92
N GLN A 60 3.98 2.91 6.37
CA GLN A 60 4.24 2.33 7.69
C GLN A 60 3.70 3.21 8.81
N LYS A 61 3.90 4.54 8.73
CA LYS A 61 3.36 5.51 9.72
C LYS A 61 1.84 5.46 9.84
N PHE A 62 1.14 5.09 8.77
CA PHE A 62 -0.33 4.99 8.74
C PHE A 62 -0.88 3.62 9.17
N SER A 63 0.00 2.64 9.39
CA SER A 63 -0.36 1.23 9.62
C SER A 63 -0.10 0.72 11.04
N TYR A 64 0.46 1.56 11.91
CA TYR A 64 0.51 1.34 13.37
C TYR A 64 -0.86 1.55 14.00
#